data_AF-A0A7J2PRM1-F1
#
_entry.id   AF-A0A7J2PRM1-F1
#
_cell.length_a   1.000
_cell.length_b   1.000
_cell.length_c   1.000
_cell.angle_alpha   90.00
_cell.angle_beta   90.00
_cell.angle_gamma   90.00
#
_symmetry.space_group_name_H-M   'P 1'
#
loop_
_entity.id
_entity.type
_entity.pdbx_description
1 polymer ?
#
loop_
_entity_poly.entity_id
_entity_poly.type
_entity_poly.pdbx_seq_one_letter_code
_entity_poly.pdbx_strand_id
1 'polypeptide(L)'
;MSSREELLEKSFEAFHDLIFIVSHDGTYLDFFGNRENLYISPEEFMVKKIIDIIPKEIAKLQMDTINKAFKTKKTLTLELELQYKKKLNIWNLAILFIPKT
;
A
#
# COMPACT_ATOMS: atom_id res chain seq x y z
N MET A 1 -4.80 1.38 24.55
CA MET A 1 -3.90 0.68 23.61
C MET A 1 -3.13 -0.35 24.38
N SER A 2 -3.00 -1.58 23.86
CA SER A 2 -2.21 -2.64 24.50
C SER A 2 -0.73 -2.52 24.13
N SER A 3 0.18 -3.03 24.96
CA SER A 3 1.63 -3.00 24.68
C SER A 3 2.03 -3.66 23.35
N ARG A 4 1.17 -4.51 22.77
CA ARG A 4 1.38 -5.13 21.47
C ARG A 4 1.15 -4.17 20.29
N GLU A 5 0.18 -3.28 20.42
CA GLU A 5 -0.15 -2.29 19.38
C GLU A 5 0.96 -1.25 19.27
N GLU A 6 1.46 -0.76 20.41
CA GLU A 6 2.57 0.18 20.46
C GLU A 6 3.87 -0.42 19.91
N LEU A 7 4.13 -1.71 20.17
CA LEU A 7 5.29 -2.40 19.62
C LEU A 7 5.20 -2.53 18.09
N LEU A 8 4.01 -2.84 17.55
CA LEU A 8 3.79 -2.94 16.11
C LEU A 8 3.99 -1.57 15.43
N GLU A 9 3.42 -0.52 16.01
CA GLU A 9 3.59 0.86 15.52
C GLU A 9 5.06 1.27 15.45
N LYS A 10 5.81 1.11 16.55
CA LYS A 10 7.25 1.41 16.60
C LYS A 10 8.07 0.53 15.66
N SER A 11 7.65 -0.71 15.44
CA SER A 11 8.31 -1.60 14.48
C SER A 11 8.16 -1.08 13.06
N PHE A 12 6.96 -0.62 12.67
CA PHE A 12 6.75 -0.02 11.34
C PHE A 12 7.51 1.29 11.14
N GLU A 13 7.65 2.11 12.18
CA GLU A 13 8.54 3.28 12.13
C GLU A 13 10.00 2.87 11.90
N ALA A 14 10.46 1.79 12.53
CA ALA A 14 11.84 1.32 12.45
C ALA A 14 12.19 0.64 11.11
N PHE A 15 11.24 -0.05 10.47
CA PHE A 15 11.48 -0.72 9.19
C PHE A 15 11.46 0.23 7.97
N HIS A 16 11.07 1.50 8.14
CA HIS A 16 10.90 2.52 7.10
C HIS A 16 9.95 2.19 5.94
N ASP A 17 9.45 0.95 5.84
CA ASP A 17 8.52 0.51 4.82
C ASP A 17 7.12 1.11 5.03
N LEU A 18 6.45 1.39 3.91
CA LEU A 18 5.06 1.85 3.90
C LEU A 18 4.12 0.67 3.78
N ILE A 19 3.13 0.62 4.67
CA ILE A 19 2.05 -0.37 4.61
C ILE A 19 0.75 0.37 4.35
N PHE A 20 -0.03 -0.11 3.38
CA PHE A 20 -1.35 0.43 3.07
C PHE A 20 -2.41 -0.64 3.33
N ILE A 21 -3.46 -0.27 4.05
CA ILE A 21 -4.69 -1.05 4.11
C ILE A 21 -5.59 -0.55 2.99
N VAL A 22 -5.94 -1.46 2.09
CA VAL A 22 -6.81 -1.16 0.96
C VAL A 22 -8.01 -2.09 0.97
N SER A 23 -9.17 -1.56 0.63
CA SER A 23 -10.36 -2.39 0.40
C SER A 23 -10.23 -3.15 -0.93
N HIS A 24 -11.08 -4.15 -1.12
CA HIS A 24 -11.11 -4.95 -2.35
C HIS A 24 -11.31 -4.11 -3.62
N ASP A 25 -12.05 -3.00 -3.53
CA ASP A 25 -12.30 -2.13 -4.68
C ASP A 25 -11.18 -1.10 -4.93
N GLY A 26 -10.09 -1.21 -4.18
CA GLY A 26 -8.90 -0.37 -4.29
C GLY A 26 -8.95 0.93 -3.49
N THR A 27 -9.95 1.14 -2.63
CA THR A 27 -10.00 2.32 -1.76
C THR A 27 -8.95 2.23 -0.65
N TYR A 28 -8.12 3.25 -0.47
CA TYR A 28 -7.20 3.37 0.67
C TYR A 28 -7.99 3.61 1.96
N LEU A 29 -7.86 2.69 2.90
CA LEU A 29 -8.56 2.72 4.19
C LEU A 29 -7.67 3.19 5.33
N ASP A 30 -6.39 2.84 5.30
CA ASP A 30 -5.41 3.20 6.33
C ASP A 30 -3.97 3.06 5.82
N PHE A 31 -3.00 3.59 6.56
CA PHE A 31 -1.57 3.39 6.28
C PHE A 31 -0.72 3.44 7.56
N PHE A 32 0.44 2.77 7.51
CA PHE A 32 1.47 2.79 8.55
C PHE A 32 2.84 3.05 7.94
N GLY A 33 3.74 3.68 8.70
CA GLY A 33 5.12 3.95 8.31
C GLY A 33 5.47 5.43 8.29
N ASN A 34 6.67 5.75 7.80
CA ASN A 34 7.17 7.13 7.79
C ASN A 34 6.49 7.98 6.71
N ARG A 35 5.81 9.07 7.12
CA ARG A 35 5.11 10.00 6.22
C ARG A 35 6.04 10.66 5.19
N GLU A 36 7.32 10.81 5.49
CA GLU A 36 8.31 11.36 4.55
C GLU A 36 8.54 10.47 3.32
N ASN A 37 8.25 9.18 3.44
CA ASN A 37 8.35 8.21 2.35
C ASN A 37 7.11 8.22 1.43
N LEU A 38 6.02 8.88 1.83
CA LEU A 38 4.80 8.95 1.04
C LEU A 38 5.00 9.74 -0.26
N TYR A 39 4.38 9.24 -1.33
CA TYR A 39 4.37 9.89 -2.63
C TYR A 39 3.52 11.18 -2.63
N ILE A 40 2.37 11.14 -1.95
CA ILE A 40 1.48 12.28 -1.70
C ILE A 40 0.99 12.24 -0.26
N SER A 41 0.49 13.37 0.24
CA SER A 41 0.05 13.45 1.63
C SER A 41 -1.17 12.54 1.89
N PRO A 42 -1.35 12.01 3.12
CA PRO A 42 -2.52 11.19 3.48
C PRO A 42 -3.85 11.82 3.11
N GLU A 43 -3.96 13.13 3.31
CA GLU A 43 -5.15 13.92 3.02
C GLU A 43 -5.52 13.87 1.52
N GLU A 44 -4.54 13.59 0.65
CA GLU A 44 -4.74 13.49 -0.79
C GLU A 44 -5.13 12.09 -1.28
N PHE A 45 -4.88 11.00 -0.53
CA PHE A 45 -5.20 9.63 -0.98
C PHE A 45 -6.21 8.88 -0.11
N MET A 46 -6.35 9.25 1.16
CA MET A 46 -7.25 8.55 2.08
C MET A 46 -8.69 8.58 1.57
N VAL A 47 -9.38 7.44 1.67
CA VAL A 47 -10.77 7.23 1.19
C VAL A 47 -10.92 7.35 -0.35
N LYS A 48 -9.83 7.50 -1.10
CA LYS A 48 -9.83 7.49 -2.57
C LYS A 48 -9.36 6.16 -3.12
N LYS A 49 -9.69 5.89 -4.38
CA LYS A 49 -9.28 4.65 -5.05
C LYS A 49 -7.86 4.78 -5.60
N ILE A 50 -7.11 3.68 -5.59
CA ILE A 50 -5.79 3.56 -6.24
C ILE A 50 -5.78 4.18 -7.64
N ILE A 51 -6.81 3.90 -8.45
CA ILE A 51 -6.94 4.38 -9.83
C ILE A 51 -7.02 5.90 -9.98
N ASP A 52 -7.41 6.61 -8.91
CA ASP A 52 -7.54 8.07 -8.91
C ASP A 52 -6.24 8.76 -8.43
N ILE A 53 -5.29 7.98 -7.90
CA ILE A 53 -4.11 8.49 -7.20
C ILE A 53 -2.83 8.26 -7.98
N ILE A 54 -2.67 7.07 -8.57
CA ILE A 54 -1.44 6.69 -9.26
C ILE A 54 -1.67 6.55 -10.76
N PRO A 55 -0.62 6.60 -11.60
CA PRO A 55 -0.74 6.46 -13.05
C PRO A 55 -1.54 5.20 -13.45
N LYS A 56 -2.39 5.36 -14.46
CA LYS A 56 -3.38 4.35 -14.89
C LYS A 56 -2.80 2.94 -15.10
N GLU A 57 -1.61 2.84 -15.70
CA GLU A 57 -0.96 1.55 -15.99
C GLU A 57 -0.52 0.84 -14.71
N ILE A 58 0.04 1.61 -13.76
CA ILE A 58 0.48 1.14 -12.45
C ILE A 58 -0.75 0.75 -11.61
N ALA A 59 -1.78 1.59 -11.61
CA ALA A 59 -3.03 1.31 -10.93
C ALA A 59 -3.67 0.02 -11.44
N LYS A 60 -3.67 -0.20 -12.75
CA LYS A 60 -4.18 -1.43 -13.35
C LYS A 60 -3.39 -2.65 -12.88
N LEU A 61 -2.06 -2.59 -12.92
CA LEU A 61 -1.19 -3.69 -12.48
C LEU A 61 -1.40 -4.02 -10.99
N GLN A 62 -1.48 -3.00 -10.15
CA GLN A 62 -1.72 -3.16 -8.72
C GLN A 62 -3.11 -3.76 -8.46
N MET A 63 -4.17 -3.24 -9.09
CA MET A 63 -5.54 -3.77 -8.93
C MET A 63 -5.70 -5.19 -9.46
N ASP A 64 -5.08 -5.54 -10.59
CA ASP A 64 -5.09 -6.91 -11.11
C ASP A 64 -4.42 -7.88 -10.13
N THR A 65 -3.36 -7.43 -9.45
CA THR A 65 -2.65 -8.24 -8.44
C THR A 65 -3.43 -8.33 -7.13
N ILE A 66 -4.06 -7.25 -6.67
CA ILE A 66 -5.00 -7.27 -5.54
C ILE A 66 -6.10 -8.30 -5.80
N ASN A 67 -6.76 -8.22 -6.96
CA ASN A 67 -7.81 -9.16 -7.35
C ASN A 67 -7.32 -10.63 -7.37
N LYS A 68 -6.10 -10.88 -7.83
CA LYS A 68 -5.48 -12.22 -7.79
C LYS A 68 -5.19 -12.67 -6.36
N ALA A 69 -4.67 -11.79 -5.50
CA ALA A 69 -4.39 -12.10 -4.09
C ALA A 69 -5.69 -12.45 -3.36
N PHE A 70 -6.78 -11.70 -3.58
CA PHE A 70 -8.10 -12.00 -3.04
C PHE A 70 -8.63 -13.37 -3.50
N LYS A 71 -8.53 -13.70 -4.79
CA LYS A 71 -9.00 -14.99 -5.34
C LYS A 71 -8.19 -16.19 -4.83
N THR A 72 -6.87 -16.04 -4.77
CA THR A 72 -5.95 -17.13 -4.43
C THR A 72 -5.68 -17.26 -2.94
N LYS A 73 -5.96 -16.21 -2.16
CA LYS A 73 -5.62 -16.08 -0.74
C LYS A 73 -4.12 -16.25 -0.47
N LYS A 74 -3.29 -15.94 -1.46
CA LYS A 74 -1.82 -16.00 -1.38
C LYS A 74 -1.22 -14.60 -1.40
N THR A 75 -0.09 -14.46 -0.74
CA THR A 75 0.75 -13.27 -0.89
C THR A 75 1.32 -13.25 -2.30
N LEU A 76 1.20 -12.10 -2.97
CA LEU A 76 1.78 -11.86 -4.28
C LEU A 76 2.72 -10.67 -4.20
N THR A 77 3.86 -10.77 -4.86
CA THR A 77 4.81 -9.66 -4.99
C THR A 77 4.74 -9.09 -6.41
N LEU A 78 4.97 -7.79 -6.52
CA LEU A 78 5.05 -7.10 -7.79
C LEU A 78 6.09 -5.98 -7.69
N GLU A 79 6.79 -5.73 -8.79
CA GLU A 79 7.72 -4.63 -8.92
C GLU A 79 7.05 -3.50 -9.71
N LEU A 80 7.09 -2.26 -9.21
CA LEU A 80 6.53 -1.08 -9.85
C LEU A 80 7.60 -0.06 -10.14
N GLU A 81 7.56 0.48 -11.34
CA GLU A 81 8.30 1.68 -11.69
C GLU A 81 7.40 2.89 -11.52
N LEU A 82 7.73 3.77 -10.56
CA LEU A 82 6.99 5.00 -10.33
C LEU A 82 7.94 6.20 -10.39
N GLN A 83 7.58 7.16 -11.23
CA GLN A 83 8.31 8.42 -11.30
C GLN A 83 7.90 9.31 -10.13
N TYR A 84 8.84 9.65 -9.25
CA TYR A 84 8.63 10.54 -8.10
C TYR A 84 9.74 11.58 -8.03
N LYS A 85 9.38 12.86 -7.81
CA LYS A 85 10.33 14.00 -7.76
C LYS A 85 11.32 14.01 -8.95
N LYS A 86 10.84 13.70 -10.16
CA LYS A 86 11.61 13.57 -11.42
C LYS A 86 12.66 12.43 -11.44
N LYS A 87 12.65 11.52 -10.46
CA LYS A 87 13.46 10.30 -10.45
C LYS A 87 12.57 9.08 -10.67
N LEU A 88 13.05 8.14 -11.48
CA LEU A 88 12.43 6.83 -11.60
C LEU A 88 12.82 6.01 -10.37
N ASN A 89 11.84 5.52 -9.61
CA ASN A 89 12.07 4.64 -8.48
C ASN A 89 11.41 3.30 -8.76
N ILE A 90 12.13 2.23 -8.43
CA ILE A 90 11.63 0.87 -8.48
C ILE A 90 11.16 0.51 -7.07
N TRP A 91 9.91 0.08 -6.96
CA TRP A 91 9.27 -0.29 -5.69
C TRP A 91 8.93 -1.77 -5.72
N ASN A 92 9.32 -2.50 -4.67
CA ASN A 92 8.87 -3.86 -4.45
C ASN A 92 7.66 -3.84 -3.52
N LEU A 93 6.51 -4.28 -4.02
CA LEU A 93 5.26 -4.29 -3.28
C LEU A 93 4.83 -5.73 -2.99
N ALA A 94 4.63 -6.05 -1.72
CA ALA A 94 3.99 -7.28 -1.29
C ALA A 94 2.50 -7.02 -1.01
N ILE A 95 1.62 -7.77 -1.67
CA ILE A 95 0.18 -7.71 -1.46
C ILE A 95 -0.24 -8.94 -0.68
N LEU A 96 -0.72 -8.70 0.54
CA LEU A 96 -1.23 -9.71 1.45
C LEU A 96 -2.76 -9.65 1.49
N PHE A 97 -3.41 -10.80 1.38
CA PHE A 97 -4.83 -10.92 1.62
C PHE A 97 -5.09 -11.06 3.13
N ILE A 98 -5.92 -10.19 3.69
CA ILE A 98 -6.35 -10.25 5.09
C ILE A 98 -7.82 -10.69 5.12
N PRO A 99 -8.14 -11.89 5.64
CA PRO A 99 -9.53 -12.31 5.81
C PRO A 99 -10.22 -11.43 6.85
N LYS A 100 -11.48 -11.07 6.59
CA LYS A 100 -12.33 -10.43 7.60
C LYS A 100 -12.68 -11.48 8.65
N THR A 101 -12.19 -11.32 9.87
CA THR A 101 -12.60 -12.10 11.05
C THR A 101 -14.00 -11.73 11.50
#